data_AF-A0A952U9M8-F1
#
_entry.id   AF-A0A952U9M8-F1
#
_cell.length_a   1.000
_cell.length_b   1.000
_cell.length_c   1.000
_cell.angle_alpha   90.00
_cell.angle_beta   90.00
_cell.angle_gamma   90.00
#
_symmetry.space_group_name_H-M   'P 1'
#
loop_
_entity.id
_entity.type
_entity.pdbx_description
1 polymer ?
#
loop_
_entity_poly.entity_id
_entity_poly.type
_entity_poly.pdbx_seq_one_letter_code
_entity_poly.pdbx_strand_id
1 'polypeptide(L)'
;MMNSEIVRTGGARIGRANATWPFAKLRCTASELVLDVAILGKYTFAKGSVTRIEKYTSLPVIGQGVRLEHTIADYPARIIFWYLGNTQRLLEEIEAIGFLPQNASIG
;
A
#
# COMPACT_ATOMS: atom_id res chain seq x y z
N MET A 1 13.48 -7.55 -18.21
CA MET A 1 13.79 -7.91 -16.81
C MET A 1 12.53 -7.69 -16.01
N MET A 2 11.91 -8.74 -15.46
CA MET A 2 10.79 -8.55 -14.53
C MET A 2 11.39 -8.09 -13.20
N ASN A 3 11.09 -6.86 -12.79
CA ASN A 3 11.50 -6.39 -11.48
C ASN A 3 10.86 -7.31 -10.42
N SER A 4 11.67 -7.96 -9.60
CA SER A 4 11.22 -8.82 -8.50
C SER A 4 10.69 -8.03 -7.31
N GLU A 5 10.71 -6.69 -7.39
CA GLU A 5 10.24 -5.78 -6.36
C GLU A 5 9.76 -4.44 -6.96
N ILE A 6 8.70 -3.89 -6.38
CA ILE A 6 8.20 -2.54 -6.62
C ILE A 6 8.50 -1.70 -5.38
N VAL A 7 9.03 -0.49 -5.57
CA VAL A 7 9.27 0.47 -4.48
C VAL A 7 8.65 1.82 -4.82
N ARG A 8 7.93 2.42 -3.88
CA ARG A 8 7.37 3.78 -3.98
C ARG A 8 7.59 4.56 -2.69
N THR A 9 7.99 5.81 -2.83
CA THR A 9 8.09 6.76 -1.70
C THR A 9 6.85 7.65 -1.68
N GLY A 10 6.26 7.79 -0.50
CA GLY A 10 4.93 8.31 -0.29
C GLY A 10 4.75 8.96 1.08
N GLY A 11 3.50 9.21 1.43
CA GLY A 11 3.05 9.32 2.81
C GLY A 11 2.08 8.19 3.13
N ALA A 12 1.76 8.02 4.41
CA ALA A 12 0.84 6.99 4.85
C ALA A 12 -0.01 7.44 6.03
N ARG A 13 -1.24 6.94 6.08
CA ARG A 13 -2.16 7.10 7.20
C ARG A 13 -2.36 5.74 7.81
N ILE A 14 -1.99 5.64 9.08
CA ILE A 14 -2.09 4.43 9.88
C ILE A 14 -3.13 4.67 10.98
N GLY A 15 -4.35 4.18 10.75
CA GLY A 15 -5.52 4.49 11.57
C GLY A 15 -5.82 5.99 11.63
N ARG A 16 -5.55 6.60 12.78
CA ARG A 16 -5.72 8.05 13.01
C ARG A 16 -4.43 8.85 12.79
N ALA A 17 -3.27 8.20 12.81
CA ALA A 17 -1.98 8.84 12.61
C ALA A 17 -1.69 9.08 11.13
N ASN A 18 -1.08 10.21 10.81
CA ASN A 18 -0.81 10.64 9.44
C ASN A 18 0.67 11.01 9.29
N ALA A 19 1.36 10.41 8.33
CA ALA A 19 2.73 10.72 7.95
C ALA A 19 2.73 11.26 6.51
N THR A 20 3.11 12.52 6.33
CA THR A 20 3.08 13.19 5.03
C THR A 20 4.17 12.68 4.09
N TRP A 21 4.09 13.03 2.81
CA TRP A 21 5.20 12.75 1.88
C TRP A 21 6.46 13.54 2.32
N PRO A 22 7.68 12.97 2.28
CA PRO A 22 8.08 11.63 1.82
C PRO A 22 8.35 10.62 2.97
N PHE A 23 7.55 10.61 4.03
CA PHE A 23 7.81 9.83 5.25
C PHE A 23 7.31 8.37 5.24
N ALA A 24 6.79 7.87 4.11
CA ALA A 24 6.42 6.47 3.95
C ALA A 24 7.08 5.84 2.73
N LYS A 25 7.36 4.54 2.80
CA LYS A 25 7.88 3.75 1.69
C LYS A 25 7.10 2.45 1.57
N LEU A 26 6.47 2.27 0.41
CA LEU A 26 5.83 1.03 0.02
C LEU A 26 6.84 0.16 -0.75
N ARG A 27 7.00 -1.08 -0.34
CA ARG A 27 7.74 -2.12 -1.06
C ARG A 27 6.80 -3.30 -1.29
N CYS A 28 6.82 -3.87 -2.49
CA CYS A 28 5.96 -5.00 -2.83
C CYS A 28 6.76 -6.06 -3.61
N THR A 29 6.61 -7.32 -3.22
CA THR A 29 7.11 -8.50 -3.92
C THR A 29 5.92 -9.44 -4.21
N ALA A 30 6.15 -10.55 -4.90
CA ALA A 30 5.12 -11.55 -5.15
C ALA A 30 4.48 -12.17 -3.88
N SER A 31 5.13 -12.05 -2.72
CA SER A 31 4.73 -12.74 -1.49
C SER A 31 4.34 -11.80 -0.35
N GLU A 32 4.93 -10.61 -0.32
CA GLU A 32 4.77 -9.66 0.76
C GLU A 32 4.66 -8.22 0.25
N LEU A 33 3.91 -7.43 1.01
CA LEU A 33 3.84 -5.99 0.89
C LEU A 33 4.33 -5.40 2.21
N VAL A 34 5.24 -4.45 2.13
CA VAL A 34 5.85 -3.78 3.28
C VAL A 34 5.58 -2.29 3.18
N LEU A 35 5.01 -1.72 4.24
CA LEU A 35 4.82 -0.30 4.40
C LEU A 35 5.67 0.19 5.57
N ASP A 36 6.78 0.85 5.25
CA ASP A 36 7.67 1.46 6.24
C ASP A 36 7.29 2.93 6.39
N VAL A 37 6.88 3.33 7.60
CA VAL A 37 6.42 4.69 7.90
C VAL A 37 7.32 5.27 8.98
N ALA A 38 8.04 6.33 8.66
CA ALA A 38 8.95 6.98 9.59
C ALA A 38 8.19 7.34 10.88
N ILE A 39 8.79 6.99 12.02
CA ILE A 39 8.25 7.22 13.38
C ILE A 39 7.02 6.35 13.73
N LEU A 40 6.18 5.97 12.76
CA LEU A 40 4.97 5.16 12.98
C LEU A 40 5.20 3.65 12.85
N GLY A 41 6.39 3.23 12.42
CA GLY A 41 6.82 1.83 12.37
C GLY A 41 6.67 1.17 11.00
N LYS A 42 6.99 -0.12 10.97
CA LYS A 42 6.99 -0.95 9.77
C LYS A 42 5.86 -1.95 9.83
N TYR A 43 5.03 -1.98 8.79
CA TYR A 43 3.89 -2.88 8.64
C TYR A 43 4.17 -3.84 7.50
N THR A 44 4.29 -5.13 7.82
CA THR A 44 4.48 -6.19 6.82
C THR A 44 3.20 -6.99 6.67
N PHE A 45 2.77 -7.19 5.43
CA PHE A 45 1.58 -7.92 5.06
C PHE A 45 1.96 -9.08 4.14
N ALA A 46 1.69 -10.31 4.56
CA ALA A 46 1.69 -11.43 3.64
C ALA A 46 0.52 -11.29 2.66
N LYS A 47 0.67 -11.76 1.42
CA LYS A 47 -0.39 -11.68 0.40
C LYS A 47 -1.75 -12.23 0.87
N GLY A 48 -1.73 -13.33 1.65
CA GLY A 48 -2.94 -13.95 2.19
C GLY A 48 -3.61 -13.17 3.33
N SER A 49 -2.90 -12.19 3.90
CA SER A 49 -3.44 -11.31 4.96
C SER A 49 -4.06 -10.04 4.40
N VAL A 50 -3.78 -9.68 3.14
CA VAL A 50 -4.37 -8.53 2.45
C VAL A 50 -5.65 -8.99 1.78
N THR A 51 -6.77 -8.40 2.16
CA THR A 51 -8.08 -8.72 1.58
C THR A 51 -8.33 -7.90 0.33
N ARG A 52 -7.86 -6.64 0.29
CA ARG A 52 -8.14 -5.73 -0.81
C ARG A 52 -7.10 -4.61 -0.91
N ILE A 53 -6.78 -4.22 -2.13
CA ILE A 53 -6.04 -2.99 -2.46
C ILE A 53 -6.86 -2.24 -3.49
N GLU A 54 -7.28 -1.03 -3.17
CA GLU A 54 -8.13 -0.22 -4.07
C GLU A 54 -7.63 1.22 -4.16
N LYS A 55 -8.06 1.90 -5.22
CA LYS A 55 -7.77 3.34 -5.38
C LYS A 55 -8.38 4.15 -4.25
N TYR A 56 -7.61 5.12 -3.76
CA TYR A 56 -8.04 6.10 -2.77
C TYR A 56 -7.76 7.52 -3.28
N THR A 57 -8.83 8.28 -3.52
CA THR A 57 -8.77 9.62 -4.14
C THR A 57 -9.26 10.76 -3.23
N SER A 58 -9.55 10.48 -1.97
CA SER A 58 -10.24 11.42 -1.07
C SER A 58 -9.38 12.58 -0.52
N LEU A 59 -8.16 12.80 -1.01
CA LEU A 59 -7.29 13.88 -0.51
C LEU A 59 -7.21 15.01 -1.57
N PRO A 60 -7.82 16.19 -1.31
CA PRO A 60 -7.94 17.26 -2.30
C PRO A 60 -6.62 17.96 -2.66
N VAL A 61 -5.56 17.77 -1.87
CA VAL A 61 -4.24 18.42 -2.05
C VAL A 61 -3.07 17.44 -2.03
N ILE A 62 -3.30 16.23 -1.51
CA ILE A 62 -2.26 15.21 -1.28
C ILE A 62 -2.55 14.08 -2.26
N GLY A 63 -1.54 13.63 -3.02
CA GLY A 63 -1.70 12.78 -4.21
C GLY A 63 -2.63 11.56 -4.08
N GLN A 64 -2.96 10.97 -5.23
CA GLN A 64 -3.71 9.71 -5.28
C GLN A 64 -2.96 8.61 -4.52
N GLY A 65 -3.71 7.66 -3.96
CA GLY A 65 -3.13 6.59 -3.16
C GLY A 65 -3.89 5.29 -3.28
N VAL A 66 -3.45 4.31 -2.50
CA VAL A 66 -4.10 3.02 -2.33
C VAL A 66 -4.57 2.87 -0.90
N ARG A 67 -5.78 2.34 -0.72
CA ARG A 67 -6.27 1.84 0.57
C ARG A 67 -5.96 0.35 0.64
N LEU A 68 -5.37 -0.06 1.77
CA LEU A 68 -5.09 -1.46 2.07
C LEU A 68 -6.08 -1.92 3.15
N GLU A 69 -6.77 -3.02 2.86
CA GLU A 69 -7.57 -3.77 3.81
C GLU A 69 -6.87 -5.09 4.13
N HIS A 70 -6.89 -5.50 5.40
CA HIS A 70 -6.19 -6.70 5.87
C HIS A 70 -6.94 -7.38 7.02
N THR A 71 -6.57 -8.62 7.32
CA THR A 71 -7.13 -9.43 8.42
C THR A 71 -6.28 -9.44 9.70
N ILE A 72 -5.12 -8.78 9.70
CA ILE A 72 -4.20 -8.75 10.85
C ILE A 72 -4.82 -7.92 12.00
N ALA A 73 -5.13 -8.57 13.12
CA ALA A 73 -5.84 -7.96 14.25
C ALA A 73 -5.05 -6.85 14.96
N ASP A 74 -3.72 -6.98 15.03
CA ASP A 74 -2.84 -6.03 15.74
C ASP A 74 -2.57 -4.75 14.93
N TYR A 75 -2.98 -4.72 13.66
CA TYR A 75 -2.76 -3.57 12.78
C TYR A 75 -4.01 -2.70 12.71
N PRO A 76 -3.87 -1.38 12.58
CA PRO A 76 -5.03 -0.49 12.44
C PRO A 76 -5.81 -0.81 11.16
N ALA A 77 -7.12 -1.05 11.28
CA ALA A 77 -7.98 -1.45 10.16
C ALA A 77 -7.97 -0.51 8.94
N ARG A 78 -7.57 0.76 9.11
CA ARG A 78 -7.45 1.74 8.02
C ARG A 78 -5.99 2.04 7.76
N ILE A 79 -5.48 1.53 6.64
CA ILE A 79 -4.13 1.82 6.14
C ILE A 79 -4.25 2.41 4.75
N ILE A 80 -3.70 3.60 4.57
CA ILE A 80 -3.73 4.32 3.28
C ILE A 80 -2.29 4.74 2.97
N PHE A 81 -1.84 4.47 1.75
CA PHE A 81 -0.57 4.94 1.23
C PHE A 81 -0.83 5.87 0.04
N TRP A 82 -0.30 7.08 0.05
CA TRP A 82 -0.38 8.00 -1.10
C TRP A 82 1.02 8.37 -1.56
N TYR A 83 1.14 8.69 -2.84
CA TYR A 83 2.42 9.03 -3.44
C TYR A 83 2.22 9.91 -4.67
N LEU A 84 3.33 10.46 -5.18
CA LEU A 84 3.32 11.17 -6.46
C LEU A 84 3.42 10.15 -7.58
N GLY A 85 2.35 9.97 -8.35
CA GLY A 85 2.34 9.07 -9.50
C GLY A 85 0.94 8.61 -9.90
N ASN A 86 0.89 7.60 -10.76
CA ASN A 86 -0.35 7.03 -11.28
C ASN A 86 -0.73 5.77 -10.47
N THR A 87 -1.84 5.86 -9.73
CA THR A 87 -2.33 4.77 -8.84
C THR A 87 -2.75 3.54 -9.62
N GLN A 88 -3.39 3.70 -10.78
CA GLN A 88 -3.78 2.57 -11.64
C GLN A 88 -2.56 1.76 -12.05
N ARG A 89 -1.48 2.43 -12.47
CA ARG A 89 -0.23 1.77 -12.83
C ARG A 89 0.41 1.02 -11.66
N LEU A 90 0.34 1.56 -10.44
CA LEU A 90 0.86 0.83 -9.26
C LEU A 90 0.08 -0.45 -9.00
N LEU A 91 -1.25 -0.41 -9.13
CA LEU A 91 -2.09 -1.60 -8.97
C LEU A 91 -1.74 -2.67 -10.04
N GLU A 92 -1.59 -2.26 -11.30
CA GLU A 92 -1.18 -3.14 -12.39
C GLU A 92 0.21 -3.75 -12.15
N GLU A 93 1.17 -2.96 -11.64
CA GLU A 93 2.49 -3.46 -11.29
C GLU A 93 2.42 -4.48 -10.14
N ILE A 94 1.63 -4.20 -9.08
CA ILE A 94 1.41 -5.11 -7.93
C ILE A 94 0.79 -6.44 -8.40
N GLU A 95 -0.13 -6.39 -9.35
CA GLU A 95 -0.70 -7.60 -9.94
C GLU A 95 0.32 -8.34 -10.80
N ALA A 96 1.06 -7.62 -11.66
CA ALA A 96 2.05 -8.20 -12.56
C ALA A 96 3.24 -8.86 -11.84
N ILE A 97 3.60 -8.38 -10.64
CA ILE A 97 4.63 -9.02 -9.80
C ILE A 97 4.12 -10.29 -9.10
N GLY A 98 2.81 -10.56 -9.14
CA GLY A 98 2.19 -11.75 -8.55
C GLY A 98 1.66 -11.56 -7.13
N PHE A 99 1.58 -10.32 -6.64
CA PHE A 99 0.93 -10.04 -5.35
C PHE A 99 -0.59 -9.96 -5.55
N LEU A 100 -1.26 -11.08 -5.31
CA LEU A 100 -2.71 -11.21 -5.44
C LEU A 100 -3.36 -11.24 -4.03
N PRO A 101 -4.17 -10.22 -3.67
CA PRO A 101 -4.94 -10.23 -2.43
C PRO A 101 -5.91 -11.42 -2.37
N GLN A 102 -6.27 -11.82 -1.15
CA GLN A 102 -7.10 -13.01 -0.89
C GLN A 102 -8.48 -12.94 -1.56
N ASN A 103 -9.07 -11.75 -1.67
CA ASN A 103 -10.25 -11.48 -2.46
C ASN A 103 -9.85 -10.58 -3.64
N ALA A 104 -9.62 -11.21 -4.79
CA ALA A 104 -9.04 -10.64 -6.01
C ALA A 104 -9.94 -9.55 -6.67
N SER A 105 -10.24 -8.47 -5.97
CA SER A 105 -10.88 -7.29 -6.51
C SER A 105 -9.93 -6.12 -6.38
N ILE A 106 -9.03 -6.02 -7.36
CA ILE A 106 -8.26 -4.80 -7.63
C ILE A 106 -9.18 -3.88 -8.41
N GLY A 107 -9.65 -2.79 -7.79
CA GLY A 107 -10.59 -1.81 -8.35
C GLY A 107 -10.11 -0.38 -8.17
#